data_AF-A0A3P8A7B7-F1
#
_entry.id   AF-A0A3P8A7B7-F1
#
_cell.length_a   1.000
_cell.length_b   1.000
_cell.length_c   1.000
_cell.angle_alpha   90.00
_cell.angle_beta   90.00
_cell.angle_gamma   90.00
#
_symmetry.space_group_name_H-M   'P 1'
#
loop_
_entity.id
_entity.type
_entity.pdbx_description
1 polymer ?
#
loop_
_entity_poly.entity_id
_entity_poly.type
_entity_poly.pdbx_seq_one_letter_code
_entity_poly.pdbx_strand_id
1 'polypeptide(L)'
;MEGDVHSNGMAKDTIVEAVSPLIKGDERETWSSKVDFLLSVIGFAVDLANIWRFPYLCFKNGGGVFLIPYTLMVLLAGIPLFYMELSLGQYYRKGAITTWGRICPLFKGIGYCVIMIAFYTDFFYNVVIAWGFHYLYASFTMNLPWASCNNSYNSEACYEPQ
;
A
#
# COMPACT_ATOMS: atom_id res chain seq x y z
N MET A 1 -41.08 38.66 43.83
CA MET A 1 -41.60 38.60 42.45
C MET A 1 -40.48 38.11 41.58
N GLU A 2 -40.50 36.80 41.35
CA GLU A 2 -39.97 36.06 40.20
C GLU A 2 -39.62 36.92 38.98
N GLY A 3 -38.45 36.66 38.40
CA GLY A 3 -38.04 37.18 37.10
C GLY A 3 -36.70 36.61 36.66
N ASP A 4 -36.77 35.44 36.02
CA ASP A 4 -35.89 34.97 34.94
C ASP A 4 -34.45 34.52 35.26
N VAL A 5 -34.34 33.40 35.98
CA VAL A 5 -33.18 32.48 35.92
C VAL A 5 -33.55 31.27 35.04
N HIS A 6 -33.75 31.46 33.74
CA HIS A 6 -33.98 30.30 32.83
C HIS A 6 -33.52 30.51 31.37
N SER A 7 -32.50 31.35 31.10
CA SER A 7 -32.04 31.58 29.72
C SER A 7 -30.53 31.51 29.51
N ASN A 8 -29.81 30.75 30.35
CA ASN A 8 -28.33 30.63 30.24
C ASN A 8 -27.81 29.19 29.99
N GLY A 9 -28.70 28.21 29.81
CA GLY A 9 -28.33 26.82 29.47
C GLY A 9 -28.25 26.60 27.95
N MET A 10 -29.33 26.93 27.24
CA MET A 10 -29.49 26.61 25.81
C MET A 10 -28.44 27.29 24.89
N ALA A 11 -28.01 28.51 25.21
CA ALA A 11 -26.96 29.19 24.43
C ALA A 11 -25.55 28.63 24.65
N LYS A 12 -25.27 28.07 25.85
CA LYS A 12 -23.99 27.41 26.13
C LYS A 12 -23.89 26.09 25.37
N ASP A 13 -24.98 25.34 25.31
CA ASP A 13 -25.02 24.04 24.63
C ASP A 13 -24.84 24.20 23.11
N THR A 14 -25.48 25.19 22.49
CA THR A 14 -25.31 25.50 21.07
C THR A 14 -23.88 25.96 20.72
N ILE A 15 -23.23 26.75 21.58
CA ILE A 15 -21.83 27.15 21.36
C ILE A 15 -20.88 25.97 21.59
N VAL A 16 -21.11 25.13 22.59
CA VAL A 16 -20.30 23.93 22.81
C VAL A 16 -20.45 22.98 21.62
N GLU A 17 -21.64 22.77 21.07
CA GLU A 17 -21.87 21.88 19.93
C GLU A 17 -21.31 22.46 18.61
N ALA A 18 -21.40 23.77 18.39
CA ALA A 18 -20.84 24.44 17.21
C ALA A 18 -19.31 24.61 17.26
N VAL A 19 -18.71 24.66 18.46
CA VAL A 19 -17.25 24.84 18.65
C VAL A 19 -16.55 23.50 18.90
N SER A 20 -17.26 22.44 19.29
CA SER A 20 -16.73 21.06 19.39
C SER A 20 -16.01 20.56 18.13
N PRO A 21 -16.53 20.74 16.90
CA PRO A 21 -15.81 20.34 15.69
C PRO A 21 -14.60 21.24 15.38
N LEU A 22 -14.54 22.46 15.94
CA LEU A 22 -13.39 23.37 15.81
C LEU A 22 -12.29 23.10 16.87
N ILE A 23 -12.67 22.53 18.03
CA ILE A 23 -11.78 22.10 19.11
C ILE A 23 -11.31 20.66 18.93
N LYS A 24 -11.87 19.89 17.98
CA LYS A 24 -11.33 18.58 17.56
C LYS A 24 -10.02 18.76 16.80
N GLY A 25 -9.05 19.37 17.47
CA GLY A 25 -7.70 19.60 17.01
C GLY A 25 -6.95 18.28 16.98
N ASP A 26 -6.32 18.03 15.84
CA ASP A 26 -5.08 17.25 15.71
C ASP A 26 -5.09 15.79 16.20
N GLU A 27 -6.26 15.19 16.47
CA GLU A 27 -6.35 13.75 16.72
C GLU A 27 -6.24 12.99 15.40
N ARG A 28 -5.07 12.38 15.18
CA ARG A 28 -4.82 11.52 14.01
C ARG A 28 -5.79 10.33 14.04
N GLU A 29 -6.49 10.15 12.93
CA GLU A 29 -7.33 8.98 12.66
C GLU A 29 -6.58 7.67 12.93
N THR A 30 -7.20 6.76 13.69
CA THR A 30 -6.65 5.46 14.06
C THR A 30 -7.37 4.34 13.33
N TRP A 31 -6.68 3.21 13.15
CA TRP A 31 -7.28 2.00 12.61
C TRP A 31 -8.46 1.52 13.48
N SER A 32 -9.54 1.09 12.82
CA SER A 32 -10.72 0.52 13.47
C SER A 32 -10.38 -0.76 14.24
N SER A 33 -9.53 -1.62 13.65
CA SER A 33 -9.01 -2.82 14.31
C SER A 33 -7.53 -3.08 14.02
N LYS A 34 -6.89 -3.88 14.88
CA LYS A 34 -5.51 -4.36 14.66
C LYS A 34 -5.41 -5.28 13.44
N VAL A 35 -6.50 -5.98 13.12
CA VAL A 35 -6.56 -6.89 11.98
C VAL A 35 -6.55 -6.09 10.68
N ASP A 36 -7.26 -4.96 10.60
CA ASP A 36 -7.27 -4.09 9.42
C ASP A 36 -5.88 -3.53 9.11
N PHE A 37 -5.14 -3.15 10.15
CA PHE A 37 -3.75 -2.73 10.03
C PHE A 37 -2.87 -3.89 9.51
N LEU A 38 -2.99 -5.08 10.11
CA LEU A 38 -2.20 -6.24 9.71
C LEU A 38 -2.47 -6.65 8.27
N LEU A 39 -3.74 -6.70 7.85
CA LEU A 39 -4.15 -7.03 6.50
C LEU A 39 -3.67 -5.99 5.49
N SER A 40 -3.68 -4.71 5.86
CA SER A 40 -3.15 -3.63 5.02
C SER A 40 -1.64 -3.78 4.80
N VAL A 41 -0.90 -4.13 5.86
CA VAL A 41 0.55 -4.36 5.79
C VAL A 41 0.88 -5.62 4.97
N ILE A 42 0.14 -6.71 5.16
CA ILE A 42 0.31 -7.94 4.37
C ILE A 42 -0.03 -7.68 2.90
N GLY A 43 -1.11 -6.97 2.61
CA GLY A 43 -1.50 -6.61 1.24
C GLY A 43 -0.49 -5.70 0.54
N PHE A 44 0.20 -4.83 1.29
CA PHE A 44 1.32 -4.06 0.77
C PHE A 44 2.57 -4.92 0.52
N ALA A 45 2.83 -5.92 1.37
CA ALA A 45 4.01 -6.77 1.28
C ALA A 45 3.91 -7.88 0.20
N VAL A 46 2.69 -8.32 -0.14
CA VAL A 46 2.44 -9.36 -1.14
C VAL A 46 2.07 -8.72 -2.47
N ASP A 47 2.91 -8.88 -3.48
CA ASP A 47 2.72 -8.31 -4.81
C ASP A 47 2.91 -9.35 -5.95
N LEU A 48 2.80 -8.89 -7.19
CA LEU A 48 3.03 -9.74 -8.37
C LEU A 48 4.48 -10.28 -8.42
N ALA A 49 5.46 -9.54 -7.88
CA ALA A 49 6.85 -9.98 -7.82
C ALA A 49 7.01 -11.28 -7.03
N ASN A 50 6.22 -11.50 -5.98
CA ASN A 50 6.18 -12.78 -5.26
C ASN A 50 5.77 -13.95 -6.16
N ILE A 51 4.88 -13.74 -7.12
CA ILE A 51 4.33 -14.81 -7.98
C ILE A 51 5.30 -15.21 -9.09
N TRP A 52 5.91 -14.24 -9.78
CA TRP A 52 6.73 -14.54 -10.97
C TRP A 52 8.24 -14.39 -10.78
N ARG A 53 8.68 -13.41 -9.98
CA ARG A 53 10.09 -13.02 -9.88
C ARG A 53 10.81 -13.91 -8.90
N PHE A 54 10.17 -14.20 -7.76
CA PHE A 54 10.75 -15.11 -6.77
C PHE A 54 10.99 -16.51 -7.35
N PRO A 55 10.02 -17.19 -8.00
CA PRO A 55 10.27 -18.49 -8.62
C PRO A 55 11.33 -18.43 -9.72
N TYR A 56 11.32 -17.38 -10.56
CA TYR A 56 12.33 -17.18 -11.60
C TYR A 56 13.75 -17.05 -11.04
N LEU A 57 13.95 -16.23 -9.99
CA LEU A 57 15.25 -16.09 -9.32
C LEU A 57 15.69 -17.38 -8.63
N CYS A 58 14.76 -18.08 -7.99
CA CYS A 58 15.03 -19.36 -7.35
C CYS A 58 15.54 -20.36 -8.38
N PHE A 59 14.83 -20.53 -9.50
CA PHE A 59 15.22 -21.45 -10.57
C PHE A 59 16.58 -21.09 -11.18
N LYS A 60 16.80 -19.81 -11.48
CA LYS A 60 18.05 -19.33 -12.10
C LYS A 60 19.28 -19.49 -11.19
N ASN A 61 19.12 -19.36 -9.86
CA ASN A 61 20.22 -19.31 -8.90
C ASN A 61 20.43 -20.65 -8.15
N GLY A 62 20.19 -21.79 -8.82
CA GLY A 62 20.43 -23.11 -8.23
C GLY A 62 19.24 -23.70 -7.46
N GLY A 63 18.02 -23.29 -7.80
CA GLY A 63 16.78 -23.82 -7.25
C GLY A 63 16.73 -23.65 -5.73
N GLY A 64 16.48 -24.74 -5.01
CA GLY A 64 16.36 -24.74 -3.55
C GLY A 64 17.58 -24.21 -2.79
N VAL A 65 18.78 -24.22 -3.39
CA VAL A 65 19.99 -23.68 -2.73
C VAL A 65 19.90 -22.16 -2.55
N PHE A 66 19.20 -21.46 -3.44
CA PHE A 66 18.96 -20.01 -3.33
C PHE A 66 18.24 -19.61 -2.04
N LEU A 67 17.48 -20.53 -1.42
CA LEU A 67 16.74 -20.26 -0.19
C LEU A 67 17.67 -19.95 1.01
N ILE A 68 18.87 -20.51 1.05
CA ILE A 68 19.83 -20.28 2.15
C ILE A 68 20.24 -18.81 2.21
N PRO A 69 20.87 -18.21 1.17
CA PRO A 69 21.21 -16.79 1.19
C PRO A 69 19.98 -15.89 1.22
N TYR A 70 18.86 -16.30 0.62
CA TYR A 70 17.60 -15.54 0.67
C TYR A 70 17.09 -15.38 2.10
N THR A 71 16.95 -16.48 2.85
CA THR A 71 16.47 -16.44 4.24
C THR A 71 17.45 -15.69 5.14
N LEU A 72 18.76 -15.85 4.95
CA LEU A 72 19.76 -15.08 5.71
C LEU A 72 19.61 -13.57 5.48
N MET A 73 19.45 -13.11 4.23
CA MET A 73 19.27 -11.69 3.92
C MET A 73 17.95 -11.15 4.44
N VAL A 74 16.87 -11.95 4.42
CA VAL A 74 15.60 -11.57 5.03
C VAL A 74 15.73 -11.42 6.55
N LEU A 75 16.38 -12.35 7.24
CA LEU A 75 16.54 -12.28 8.69
C LEU A 75 17.48 -11.15 9.13
N LEU A 76 18.58 -10.92 8.42
CA LEU A 76 19.61 -9.95 8.81
C LEU A 76 19.32 -8.52 8.34
N ALA A 77 18.64 -8.34 7.21
CA ALA A 77 18.37 -7.02 6.64
C ALA A 77 16.88 -6.74 6.44
N GLY A 78 16.14 -7.69 5.86
CA GLY A 78 14.72 -7.50 5.55
C GLY A 78 13.86 -7.21 6.79
N ILE A 79 13.85 -8.12 7.76
CA ILE A 79 13.05 -8.00 8.99
C ILE A 79 13.50 -6.78 9.83
N PRO A 80 14.80 -6.54 10.09
CA PRO A 80 15.22 -5.37 10.87
C PRO A 80 14.83 -4.04 10.23
N LEU A 81 15.01 -3.89 8.91
CA LEU A 81 14.63 -2.65 8.21
C LEU A 81 13.12 -2.43 8.22
N PHE A 82 12.34 -3.48 7.95
CA PHE A 82 10.89 -3.41 7.98
C PHE A 82 10.34 -3.09 9.38
N TYR A 83 10.90 -3.73 10.41
CA TYR A 83 10.54 -3.44 11.80
C TYR A 83 10.90 -2.01 12.21
N MET A 84 12.09 -1.54 11.83
CA MET A 84 12.51 -0.15 12.07
C MET A 84 11.52 0.83 11.44
N GLU A 85 11.14 0.65 10.18
CA GLU A 85 10.21 1.55 9.50
C GLU A 85 8.82 1.57 10.16
N LEU A 86 8.27 0.39 10.49
CA LEU A 86 6.99 0.29 11.19
C LEU A 86 7.04 0.96 12.58
N SER A 87 8.10 0.71 13.35
CA SER A 87 8.27 1.30 14.69
C SER A 87 8.40 2.82 14.63
N LEU A 88 9.14 3.37 13.66
CA LEU A 88 9.25 4.81 13.43
C LEU A 88 7.91 5.44 13.05
N GLY A 89 7.16 4.79 12.14
CA GLY A 89 5.84 5.24 11.72
C GLY A 89 4.83 5.26 12.87
N GLN A 90 4.86 4.24 13.72
CA GLN A 90 4.01 4.15 14.91
C GLN A 90 4.41 5.13 16.02
N TYR A 91 5.71 5.37 16.23
CA TYR A 91 6.22 6.25 17.27
C TYR A 91 6.00 7.73 16.95
N TYR A 92 6.42 8.19 15.77
CA TYR A 92 6.31 9.61 15.40
C TYR A 92 4.91 10.01 14.97
N ARG A 93 4.07 9.02 14.60
CA ARG A 93 2.69 9.23 14.14
C ARG A 93 2.59 10.34 13.08
N LYS A 94 3.55 10.42 12.17
CA LYS A 94 3.56 11.40 11.06
C LYS A 94 3.87 10.73 9.72
N GLY A 95 3.70 11.47 8.62
CA GLY A 95 4.06 11.02 7.27
C GLY A 95 5.58 10.99 7.05
N ALA A 96 6.04 10.45 5.93
CA ALA A 96 7.48 10.25 5.67
C ALA A 96 8.30 11.56 5.77
N ILE A 97 7.90 12.64 5.09
CA ILE A 97 8.62 13.94 5.12
C ILE A 97 8.72 14.50 6.54
N THR A 98 7.61 14.48 7.27
CA THR A 98 7.52 15.11 8.60
C THR A 98 8.16 14.26 9.68
N THR A 99 8.22 12.93 9.51
CA THR A 99 8.97 12.01 10.37
C THR A 99 10.47 12.25 10.24
N TRP A 100 11.01 12.26 9.02
CA TRP A 100 12.43 12.55 8.79
C TRP A 100 12.82 13.97 9.24
N GLY A 101 11.95 14.96 9.02
CA GLY A 101 12.16 16.32 9.52
C GLY A 101 12.23 16.44 11.04
N ARG A 102 11.59 15.52 11.79
CA ARG A 102 11.65 15.47 13.27
C ARG A 102 12.84 14.67 13.80
N ILE A 103 13.28 13.63 13.09
CA ILE A 103 14.43 12.81 13.47
C ILE A 103 15.72 13.59 13.20
N CYS A 104 15.92 13.98 11.94
CA CYS A 104 17.09 14.72 11.49
C CYS A 104 16.69 15.63 10.31
N PRO A 105 16.61 16.95 10.49
CA PRO A 105 16.15 17.86 9.44
C PRO A 105 17.03 17.85 8.18
N LEU A 106 18.31 17.48 8.31
CA LEU A 106 19.23 17.27 7.18
C LEU A 106 18.73 16.17 6.23
N PHE A 107 18.11 15.11 6.79
CA PHE A 107 17.59 13.97 6.03
C PHE A 107 16.13 14.12 5.61
N LYS A 108 15.53 15.32 5.73
CA LYS A 108 14.18 15.60 5.24
C LYS A 108 14.00 15.26 3.76
N GLY A 109 15.07 15.35 2.97
CA GLY A 109 15.09 14.95 1.54
C GLY A 109 14.65 13.50 1.31
N ILE A 110 14.95 12.58 2.23
CA ILE A 110 14.58 11.15 2.11
C ILE A 110 13.06 11.01 1.98
N GLY A 111 12.28 11.76 2.76
CA GLY A 111 10.83 11.71 2.68
C GLY A 111 10.27 12.17 1.33
N TYR A 112 10.89 13.16 0.69
CA TYR A 112 10.52 13.57 -0.67
C TYR A 112 10.89 12.50 -1.70
N CYS A 113 12.07 11.89 -1.58
CA CYS A 113 12.49 10.80 -2.46
C CYS A 113 11.52 9.61 -2.39
N VAL A 114 11.09 9.19 -1.20
CA VAL A 114 10.13 8.09 -1.03
C VAL A 114 8.80 8.39 -1.73
N ILE A 115 8.28 9.62 -1.60
CA ILE A 115 7.02 10.02 -2.26
C ILE A 115 7.18 10.05 -3.78
N MET A 116 8.30 10.55 -4.29
CA MET A 116 8.58 10.55 -5.73
C MET A 116 8.72 9.13 -6.29
N ILE A 117 9.39 8.23 -5.58
CA ILE A 117 9.52 6.82 -5.98
C ILE A 117 8.14 6.15 -6.01
N ALA A 118 7.30 6.37 -5.00
CA ALA A 118 5.94 5.85 -4.98
C ALA A 118 5.14 6.34 -6.18
N PHE A 119 5.19 7.65 -6.47
CA PHE A 119 4.51 8.24 -7.63
C PHE A 119 4.94 7.64 -8.97
N TYR A 120 6.25 7.45 -9.18
CA TYR A 120 6.73 6.78 -10.39
C TYR A 120 6.31 5.31 -10.46
N THR A 121 6.27 4.64 -9.32
CA THR A 121 5.85 3.23 -9.20
C THR A 121 4.39 3.07 -9.60
N ASP A 122 3.53 3.97 -9.14
CA ASP A 122 2.09 3.93 -9.42
C ASP A 122 1.78 4.05 -10.91
N PHE A 123 2.55 4.84 -11.67
CA PHE A 123 2.30 4.98 -13.11
C PHE A 123 2.40 3.69 -13.90
N PHE A 124 3.40 2.85 -13.62
CA PHE A 124 3.57 1.61 -14.37
C PHE A 124 2.86 0.43 -13.71
N TYR A 125 2.78 0.37 -12.37
CA TYR A 125 2.10 -0.73 -11.69
C TYR A 125 0.59 -0.75 -12.01
N ASN A 126 -0.07 0.41 -12.08
CA ASN A 126 -1.49 0.46 -12.41
C ASN A 126 -1.79 -0.05 -13.84
N VAL A 127 -0.85 0.10 -14.79
CA VAL A 127 -0.99 -0.46 -16.14
C VAL A 127 -0.97 -1.99 -16.11
N VAL A 128 -0.11 -2.60 -15.29
CA VAL A 128 -0.07 -4.06 -15.11
C VAL A 128 -1.36 -4.58 -14.49
N ILE A 129 -1.91 -3.87 -13.50
CA ILE A 129 -3.22 -4.20 -12.92
C ILE A 129 -4.33 -4.10 -13.98
N ALA A 130 -4.31 -3.05 -14.82
CA ALA A 130 -5.26 -2.88 -15.91
C ALA A 130 -5.19 -4.03 -16.94
N TRP A 131 -4.00 -4.52 -17.27
CA TRP A 131 -3.85 -5.74 -18.07
C TRP A 131 -4.45 -6.95 -17.37
N GLY A 132 -4.22 -7.11 -16.06
CA GLY A 132 -4.85 -8.17 -15.28
C GLY A 132 -6.38 -8.15 -15.38
N PHE A 133 -7.01 -6.98 -15.23
CA PHE A 133 -8.46 -6.85 -15.42
C PHE A 133 -8.91 -7.10 -16.86
N HIS A 134 -8.13 -6.67 -17.85
CA HIS A 134 -8.42 -6.92 -19.26
C HIS A 134 -8.43 -8.43 -19.55
N TYR A 135 -7.40 -9.16 -19.14
CA TYR A 135 -7.32 -10.61 -19.30
C TYR A 135 -8.37 -11.35 -18.47
N LEU A 136 -8.73 -10.87 -17.28
CA LEU A 136 -9.84 -11.40 -16.50
C LEU A 136 -11.16 -11.28 -17.25
N TYR A 137 -11.48 -10.10 -17.79
CA TYR A 137 -12.68 -9.88 -18.58
C TYR A 137 -12.69 -10.74 -19.85
N ALA A 138 -11.57 -10.79 -20.57
CA ALA A 138 -11.42 -11.60 -21.78
C ALA A 138 -11.45 -13.11 -21.51
N SER A 139 -11.33 -13.56 -20.25
CA SER A 139 -11.45 -14.97 -19.85
C SER A 139 -12.91 -15.43 -19.70
N PHE A 140 -13.89 -14.53 -19.70
CA PHE A 140 -15.31 -14.89 -19.60
C PHE A 140 -15.89 -15.37 -20.95
N THR A 141 -15.21 -16.32 -21.58
CA THR A 141 -15.60 -16.98 -22.83
C THR A 141 -15.27 -18.47 -22.74
N MET A 142 -16.00 -19.31 -23.48
CA MET A 142 -15.75 -20.76 -23.50
C MET A 142 -14.46 -21.12 -24.25
N ASN A 143 -14.12 -20.37 -25.30
CA ASN A 143 -12.89 -20.53 -26.06
C ASN A 143 -11.99 -19.32 -25.80
N LEU A 144 -10.87 -19.53 -25.11
CA LEU A 144 -9.96 -18.45 -24.71
C LEU A 144 -9.29 -17.83 -25.96
N PRO A 145 -9.20 -16.50 -26.05
CA PRO A 145 -8.72 -15.84 -27.26
C PRO A 145 -7.24 -16.15 -27.55
N TRP A 146 -6.41 -16.36 -26.52
CA TRP A 146 -4.99 -16.74 -26.67
C TRP A 146 -4.76 -18.25 -26.80
N ALA A 147 -5.82 -19.08 -26.85
CA ALA A 147 -5.66 -20.52 -27.03
C ALA A 147 -5.46 -20.92 -28.50
N SER A 148 -5.86 -20.06 -29.45
CA SER A 148 -5.74 -20.31 -30.89
C SER A 148 -5.09 -19.14 -31.64
N CYS A 149 -4.41 -19.47 -32.72
CA CYS A 149 -3.86 -18.61 -33.75
C CYS A 149 -4.89 -18.11 -34.77
N ASN A 150 -6.15 -18.55 -34.73
CA ASN A 150 -7.21 -18.07 -35.62
C ASN A 150 -7.87 -16.74 -35.15
N ASN A 151 -7.06 -15.71 -34.90
CA ASN A 151 -7.55 -14.37 -34.53
C ASN A 151 -7.02 -13.31 -35.50
N SER A 152 -7.73 -12.18 -35.60
CA SER A 152 -7.38 -11.07 -36.50
C SER A 152 -6.05 -10.37 -36.18
N TYR A 153 -5.56 -10.49 -34.95
CA TYR A 153 -4.29 -9.90 -34.51
C TYR A 153 -3.09 -10.84 -34.66
N ASN A 154 -3.30 -12.08 -35.09
CA ASN A 154 -2.22 -13.06 -35.25
C ASN A 154 -1.51 -12.92 -36.60
N SER A 155 -0.22 -13.25 -36.61
CA SER A 155 0.63 -13.24 -37.81
C SER A 155 0.86 -14.66 -38.34
N GLU A 156 1.45 -14.79 -39.52
CA GLU A 156 1.83 -16.09 -40.13
C GLU A 156 2.82 -16.90 -39.29
N ALA A 157 3.51 -16.26 -38.33
CA ALA A 157 4.45 -16.92 -37.42
C ALA A 157 3.79 -17.50 -36.16
N CYS A 158 2.46 -17.39 -36.02
CA CYS A 158 1.75 -17.92 -34.85
C CYS A 158 1.79 -19.46 -34.83
N TYR A 159 2.19 -20.03 -33.70
CA TYR A 159 2.32 -21.47 -33.51
C TYR A 159 1.39 -21.95 -32.40
N GLU A 160 0.52 -22.91 -32.72
CA GLU A 160 -0.27 -23.67 -31.75
C GLU A 160 0.43 -25.02 -31.50
N PRO A 161 0.76 -25.36 -30.23
CA PRO A 161 1.19 -26.71 -29.89
C PRO A 161 0.04 -27.69 -30.17
N GLN A 162 0.32 -28.78 -30.89
CA GLN A 162 -0.65 -29.86 -31.15
C GLN A 162 -0.99 -30.65 -29.88
#